data_AF-A0A6J4FR35-F1
#
_entry.id   AF-A0A6J4FR35-F1
#
_cell.length_a   1.000
_cell.length_b   1.000
_cell.length_c   1.000
_cell.angle_alpha   90.00
_cell.angle_beta   90.00
_cell.angle_gamma   90.00
#
_symmetry.space_group_name_H-M   'P 1'
#
loop_
_entity.id
_entity.type
_entity.pdbx_description
1 polymer ?
#
loop_
_entity_poly.entity_id
_entity_poly.type
_entity_poly.pdbx_seq_one_letter_code
_entity_poly.pdbx_strand_id
1 'polypeptide(L)'
;MAARGLLALFGLALLAAAAMTLRYLGAVPLAVGLTGLVATAGLVLVSAWWWRGGQGVVLAALVAAALGVFLADLALRAGLTGPAAPPAAGDIDPRTRREVVADLRASGVRAYPALLPSLVLRNDGSGGPRSRFSDAAGREIMPLAGLPEVETVFCREGRDWLVYRSDERGFNNPRGLWERPRLAAVVVGDSFVHGACVPSGRSFVDRLRRGAEGGVLALGMAGNGPLTELATLREYLPGLKTDHVIWVYFEGNDLLQDIGREAAAPLLLSALQPGWRQDVEAARPDLDLQVAAFLEAGLADDPAAVETQVHETPAEAGLKSVLLLRRLRDRLGLVPGPGRDSVELFVEVIDQARRLAEAEGAHFHLVMLPSPRRYAGLGGRLSAELTAQRLKRGLSRLAGLSVIDLDPAFRADGSPDRLFQGFHYTEDGNALVARIIARRLGDPWRAEPDR
;
A
#
# COMPACT_ATOMS: atom_id res chain seq x y z
N MET A 1 -12.06 17.79 -54.17
CA MET A 1 -12.73 18.92 -53.48
C MET A 1 -13.53 18.48 -52.25
N ALA A 2 -14.25 17.34 -52.29
CA ALA A 2 -15.06 16.85 -51.15
C ALA A 2 -14.30 16.67 -49.82
N ALA A 3 -13.07 16.15 -49.84
CA ALA A 3 -12.25 15.97 -48.63
C ALA A 3 -11.86 17.30 -47.94
N ARG A 4 -11.80 18.41 -48.69
CA ARG A 4 -11.48 19.74 -48.15
C ARG A 4 -12.65 20.36 -47.38
N GLY A 5 -13.89 20.03 -47.77
CA GLY A 5 -15.10 20.45 -47.06
C GLY A 5 -15.29 19.71 -45.73
N LEU A 6 -14.97 18.40 -45.70
CA LEU A 6 -15.08 17.60 -44.47
C LEU A 6 -14.11 18.06 -43.37
N LEU A 7 -12.87 18.41 -43.73
CA LEU A 7 -11.87 18.92 -42.78
C LEU A 7 -12.26 20.29 -42.18
N ALA A 8 -12.88 21.16 -42.97
CA ALA A 8 -13.39 22.44 -42.49
C ALA A 8 -14.57 22.26 -41.51
N LEU A 9 -15.48 21.34 -41.82
CA LEU A 9 -16.58 20.96 -40.92
C LEU A 9 -16.07 20.33 -39.63
N PHE A 10 -15.00 19.52 -39.68
CA PHE A 10 -14.39 18.91 -38.50
C PHE A 10 -13.68 19.94 -37.60
N GLY A 11 -12.97 20.92 -38.20
CA GLY A 11 -12.37 22.02 -37.45
C GLY A 11 -13.41 22.94 -36.80
N LEU A 12 -14.51 23.24 -37.48
CA LEU A 12 -15.64 23.98 -36.92
C LEU A 12 -16.34 23.21 -35.79
N ALA A 13 -16.49 21.88 -35.94
CA ALA A 13 -17.05 21.03 -34.90
C ALA A 13 -16.19 20.99 -33.63
N LEU A 14 -14.86 20.98 -33.77
CA LEU A 14 -13.92 21.05 -32.64
C LEU A 14 -13.97 22.42 -31.92
N LEU A 15 -14.09 23.52 -32.68
CA LEU A 15 -14.28 24.86 -32.10
C LEU A 15 -15.63 24.99 -31.36
N ALA A 16 -16.70 24.44 -31.92
CA ALA A 16 -18.01 24.40 -31.27
C ALA A 16 -18.00 23.52 -30.01
N ALA A 17 -17.33 22.37 -30.05
CA ALA A 17 -17.15 21.51 -28.89
C ALA A 17 -16.35 22.23 -27.78
N ALA A 18 -15.28 22.95 -28.11
CA ALA A 18 -14.51 23.74 -27.15
C ALA A 18 -15.36 24.85 -26.50
N ALA A 19 -16.18 25.57 -27.29
CA ALA A 19 -17.09 26.59 -26.79
C ALA A 19 -18.19 26.04 -25.88
N MET A 20 -18.73 24.84 -26.19
CA MET A 20 -19.67 24.14 -25.30
C MET A 20 -19.02 23.67 -24.00
N THR A 21 -17.78 23.21 -24.07
CA THR A 21 -16.99 22.75 -22.91
C THR A 21 -16.72 23.90 -21.94
N LEU A 22 -16.43 25.10 -22.46
CA LEU A 22 -16.32 26.36 -21.72
C LEU A 22 -17.61 26.74 -20.98
N ARG A 23 -18.78 26.43 -21.54
CA ARG A 23 -20.08 26.79 -20.97
C ARG A 23 -20.55 25.83 -19.87
N TYR A 24 -20.06 24.58 -19.86
CA TYR A 24 -20.54 23.53 -18.95
C TYR A 24 -19.66 23.30 -17.71
N LEU A 25 -18.37 23.66 -17.73
CA LEU A 25 -17.43 23.18 -16.71
C LEU A 25 -17.17 24.08 -15.50
N GLY A 26 -17.63 25.34 -15.46
CA GLY A 26 -17.61 26.20 -14.26
C GLY A 26 -16.23 26.49 -13.61
N ALA A 27 -15.16 25.82 -14.01
CA ALA A 27 -13.81 25.92 -13.45
C ALA A 27 -12.86 26.57 -14.46
N VAL A 28 -12.59 27.85 -14.25
CA VAL A 28 -11.90 28.76 -15.17
C VAL A 28 -10.49 28.30 -15.59
N PRO A 29 -9.63 27.68 -14.76
CA PRO A 29 -8.27 27.32 -15.18
C PRO A 29 -8.21 26.14 -16.17
N LEU A 30 -9.09 25.15 -15.99
CA LEU A 30 -9.09 23.92 -16.79
C LEU A 30 -9.71 24.16 -18.19
N ALA A 31 -10.76 24.99 -18.24
CA ALA A 31 -11.38 25.40 -19.50
C ALA A 31 -10.42 26.21 -20.35
N VAL A 32 -9.63 27.12 -19.76
CA VAL A 32 -8.62 27.90 -20.50
C VAL A 32 -7.51 27.00 -21.06
N GLY A 33 -7.06 26.00 -20.30
CA GLY A 33 -6.07 25.01 -20.77
C GLY A 33 -6.56 24.16 -21.95
N LEU A 34 -7.77 23.59 -21.84
CA LEU A 34 -8.38 22.80 -22.92
C LEU A 34 -8.67 23.63 -24.17
N THR A 35 -9.15 24.87 -24.00
CA THR A 35 -9.45 25.77 -25.12
C THR A 35 -8.17 26.22 -25.84
N GLY A 36 -7.11 26.53 -25.09
CA GLY A 36 -5.80 26.84 -25.67
C GLY A 36 -5.22 25.67 -26.47
N LEU A 37 -5.41 24.44 -25.99
CA LEU A 37 -4.91 23.24 -26.67
C LEU A 37 -5.70 22.89 -27.94
N VAL A 38 -7.04 23.01 -27.91
CA VAL A 38 -7.87 22.81 -29.10
C VAL A 38 -7.59 23.90 -30.15
N ALA A 39 -7.37 25.14 -29.72
CA ALA A 39 -6.95 26.22 -30.61
C ALA A 39 -5.57 25.95 -31.22
N THR A 40 -4.63 25.40 -30.45
CA THR A 40 -3.28 25.04 -30.93
C THR A 40 -3.33 23.87 -31.90
N ALA A 41 -4.13 22.83 -31.62
CA ALA A 41 -4.34 21.71 -32.56
C ALA A 41 -5.03 22.17 -33.86
N GLY A 42 -6.02 23.07 -33.75
CA GLY A 42 -6.65 23.73 -34.88
C GLY A 42 -5.66 24.54 -35.71
N LEU A 43 -4.79 25.32 -35.05
CA LEU A 43 -3.72 26.09 -35.71
C LEU A 43 -2.70 25.17 -36.40
N VAL A 44 -2.31 24.04 -35.81
CA VAL A 44 -1.40 23.07 -36.45
C VAL A 44 -2.06 22.43 -37.68
N LEU A 45 -3.35 22.09 -37.61
CA LEU A 45 -4.10 21.56 -38.75
C LEU A 45 -4.27 22.59 -39.88
N VAL A 46 -4.49 23.87 -39.54
CA VAL A 46 -4.54 24.99 -40.50
C VAL A 46 -3.15 25.31 -41.06
N SER A 47 -2.09 25.17 -40.27
CA SER A 47 -0.69 25.34 -40.71
C SER A 47 -0.29 24.24 -41.68
N ALA A 48 -0.72 23.00 -41.42
CA ALA A 48 -0.54 21.86 -42.32
C ALA A 48 -1.37 21.96 -43.60
N TRP A 49 -2.49 22.70 -43.59
CA TRP A 49 -3.28 23.05 -44.77
C TRP A 49 -2.53 24.00 -45.72
N TRP A 50 -1.59 24.81 -45.20
CA TRP A 50 -0.68 25.65 -46.00
C TRP A 50 0.55 24.89 -46.54
N TRP A 51 0.91 23.75 -45.96
CA TRP A 51 1.98 22.90 -46.48
C TRP A 51 1.45 22.05 -47.66
N ARG A 52 1.85 22.38 -48.89
CA ARG A 52 1.32 21.84 -50.16
C ARG A 52 1.71 20.36 -50.46
N GLY A 53 1.59 19.43 -49.51
CA GLY A 53 1.86 18.01 -49.75
C GLY A 53 1.13 17.09 -48.78
N GLY A 54 0.83 15.85 -49.21
CA GLY A 54 0.17 14.84 -48.37
C GLY A 54 0.88 14.55 -47.05
N GLN A 55 2.19 14.83 -46.98
CA GLN A 55 3.01 14.73 -45.77
C GLN A 55 2.58 15.70 -44.66
N GLY A 56 2.09 16.90 -44.99
CA GLY A 56 1.63 17.88 -43.99
C GLY A 56 0.36 17.43 -43.27
N VAL A 57 -0.58 16.84 -44.01
CA VAL A 57 -1.83 16.29 -43.45
C VAL A 57 -1.53 15.10 -42.53
N VAL A 58 -0.61 14.22 -42.92
CA VAL A 58 -0.16 13.09 -42.09
C VAL A 58 0.51 13.59 -40.81
N LEU A 59 1.40 14.57 -40.90
CA LEU A 59 2.06 15.15 -39.73
C LEU A 59 1.04 15.77 -38.76
N ALA A 60 0.06 16.52 -39.25
CA ALA A 60 -0.96 17.12 -38.40
C ALA A 60 -1.89 16.08 -37.75
N ALA A 61 -2.23 15.00 -38.46
CA ALA A 61 -2.98 13.89 -37.90
C ALA A 61 -2.18 13.18 -36.79
N LEU A 62 -0.87 12.96 -36.97
CA LEU A 62 0.01 12.38 -35.95
C LEU A 62 0.13 13.28 -34.72
N VAL A 63 0.27 14.60 -34.91
CA VAL A 63 0.33 15.57 -33.81
C VAL A 63 -1.01 15.60 -33.06
N ALA A 64 -2.15 15.62 -33.76
CA ALA A 64 -3.47 15.58 -33.13
C ALA A 64 -3.70 14.29 -32.34
N ALA A 65 -3.27 13.14 -32.88
CA ALA A 65 -3.34 11.86 -32.18
C ALA A 65 -2.46 11.86 -30.91
N ALA A 66 -1.22 12.35 -30.99
CA ALA A 66 -0.33 12.47 -29.85
C ALA A 66 -0.92 13.38 -28.77
N LEU A 67 -1.43 14.56 -29.14
CA LEU A 67 -2.09 15.48 -28.22
C LEU A 67 -3.32 14.85 -27.55
N GLY A 68 -4.12 14.08 -28.31
CA GLY A 68 -5.27 13.33 -27.78
C GLY A 68 -4.89 12.34 -26.68
N VAL A 69 -3.75 11.66 -26.81
CA VAL A 69 -3.23 10.72 -25.81
C VAL A 69 -2.85 11.44 -24.51
N PHE A 70 -2.15 12.58 -24.59
CA PHE A 70 -1.83 13.40 -23.42
C PHE A 70 -3.07 14.00 -22.76
N LEU A 71 -4.08 14.39 -23.54
CA LEU A 71 -5.36 14.89 -23.04
C LEU A 71 -6.15 13.79 -22.30
N ALA A 72 -6.12 12.55 -22.78
CA ALA A 72 -6.73 11.42 -22.10
C ALA A 72 -6.08 11.17 -20.72
N ASP A 73 -4.75 11.23 -20.64
CA ASP A 73 -4.02 11.11 -19.36
C ASP A 73 -4.33 12.27 -18.41
N LEU A 74 -4.43 13.50 -18.93
CA LEU A 74 -4.80 14.68 -18.14
C LEU A 74 -6.26 14.59 -17.63
N ALA A 75 -7.19 14.08 -18.43
CA ALA A 75 -8.57 13.86 -18.02
C ALA A 75 -8.68 12.77 -16.93
N LEU A 76 -7.90 11.69 -17.05
CA LEU A 76 -7.73 10.68 -16.00
C LEU A 76 -7.08 11.27 -14.74
N ARG A 77 -6.21 12.28 -14.90
CA ARG A 77 -5.61 13.01 -13.79
C ARG A 77 -6.60 13.87 -13.04
N ALA A 78 -7.47 14.56 -13.77
CA ALA A 78 -8.51 15.42 -13.23
C ALA A 78 -9.71 14.66 -12.62
N GLY A 79 -9.69 13.32 -12.64
CA GLY A 79 -10.77 12.50 -12.06
C GLY A 79 -12.04 12.45 -12.91
N LEU A 80 -12.01 12.90 -14.17
CA LEU A 80 -13.18 12.96 -15.05
C LEU A 80 -13.71 11.57 -15.48
N THR A 81 -13.00 10.48 -15.15
CA THR A 81 -13.35 9.08 -15.49
C THR A 81 -12.98 8.07 -14.39
N GLY A 82 -12.89 8.49 -13.12
CA GLY A 82 -12.64 7.64 -11.95
C GLY A 82 -13.90 7.30 -11.15
N PRO A 83 -13.89 6.25 -10.31
CA PRO A 83 -15.00 5.96 -9.41
C PRO A 83 -15.18 7.09 -8.38
N ALA A 84 -16.34 7.07 -7.72
CA ALA A 84 -16.97 8.12 -6.95
C ALA A 84 -16.05 8.98 -6.07
N ALA A 85 -16.49 10.23 -5.91
CA ALA A 85 -15.94 11.23 -4.98
C ALA A 85 -15.59 10.63 -3.60
N PRO A 86 -14.59 11.20 -2.90
CA PRO A 86 -14.32 10.83 -1.51
C PRO A 86 -15.61 10.87 -0.69
N PRO A 87 -15.72 10.04 0.37
CA PRO A 87 -16.90 10.04 1.24
C PRO A 87 -17.25 11.47 1.65
N ALA A 88 -18.55 11.77 1.69
CA ALA A 88 -19.06 13.11 2.00
C ALA A 88 -18.39 13.64 3.29
N ALA A 89 -17.87 14.86 3.23
CA ALA A 89 -16.98 15.49 4.22
C ALA A 89 -17.64 15.84 5.59
N GLY A 90 -18.59 15.03 6.07
CA GLY A 90 -19.32 15.26 7.32
C GLY A 90 -19.06 14.24 8.45
N ASP A 91 -18.39 13.12 8.17
CA ASP A 91 -18.32 11.95 9.09
C ASP A 91 -16.89 11.57 9.53
N ILE A 92 -15.86 12.34 9.17
CA ILE A 92 -14.47 12.05 9.52
C ILE A 92 -14.04 12.99 10.64
N ASP A 93 -13.47 12.45 11.72
CA ASP A 93 -12.89 13.21 12.82
C ASP A 93 -11.93 14.27 12.24
N PRO A 94 -12.14 15.58 12.45
CA PRO A 94 -11.31 16.59 11.82
C PRO A 94 -9.91 16.71 12.43
N ARG A 95 -9.69 16.20 13.65
CA ARG A 95 -8.45 16.39 14.40
C ARG A 95 -7.27 15.74 13.71
N THR A 96 -6.16 16.46 13.61
CA THR A 96 -4.87 15.93 13.18
C THR A 96 -4.35 14.87 14.15
N ARG A 97 -3.41 14.02 13.70
CA ARG A 97 -2.74 13.04 14.58
C ARG A 97 -2.15 13.71 15.82
N ARG A 98 -1.58 14.91 15.65
CA ARG A 98 -1.00 15.71 16.73
C ARG A 98 -2.03 16.15 17.76
N GLU A 99 -3.20 16.62 17.32
CA GLU A 99 -4.28 17.02 18.22
C GLU A 99 -4.80 15.82 19.03
N VAL A 100 -4.99 14.66 18.40
CA VAL A 100 -5.42 13.44 19.12
C VAL A 100 -4.39 12.99 20.15
N VAL A 101 -3.09 13.00 19.79
CA VAL A 101 -2.02 12.69 20.75
C VAL A 101 -2.01 13.71 21.90
N ALA A 102 -2.18 15.00 21.62
CA ALA A 102 -2.23 16.04 22.63
C ALA A 102 -3.42 15.88 23.59
N ASP A 103 -4.62 15.57 23.06
CA ASP A 103 -5.83 15.31 23.84
C ASP A 103 -5.63 14.11 24.79
N LEU A 104 -5.08 13.00 24.30
CA LEU A 104 -4.77 11.83 25.12
C LEU A 104 -3.77 12.20 26.22
N ARG A 105 -2.70 12.94 25.90
CA ARG A 105 -1.72 13.39 26.90
C ARG A 105 -2.32 14.32 27.95
N ALA A 106 -3.25 15.20 27.56
CA ALA A 106 -3.97 16.07 28.50
C ALA A 106 -4.82 15.27 29.50
N SER A 107 -5.25 14.05 29.14
CA SER A 107 -5.93 13.11 30.03
C SER A 107 -4.99 12.26 30.91
N GLY A 108 -3.68 12.53 30.91
CA GLY A 108 -2.68 11.81 31.69
C GLY A 108 -2.23 10.49 31.05
N VAL A 109 -2.56 10.26 29.78
CA VAL A 109 -2.21 9.05 29.04
C VAL A 109 -0.89 9.25 28.31
N ARG A 110 0.02 8.28 28.41
CA ARG A 110 1.24 8.24 27.60
C ARG A 110 0.87 7.82 26.17
N ALA A 111 0.79 8.78 25.26
CA ALA A 111 0.37 8.56 23.88
C ALA A 111 1.43 9.00 22.86
N TYR A 112 1.58 8.26 21.75
CA TYR A 112 2.48 8.56 20.64
C TYR A 112 1.82 8.23 19.29
N PRO A 113 2.28 8.82 18.17
CA PRO A 113 1.90 8.34 16.84
C PRO A 113 2.51 6.95 16.58
N ALA A 114 1.87 6.16 15.72
CA ALA A 114 2.43 4.87 15.31
C ALA A 114 3.78 5.06 14.58
N LEU A 115 4.75 4.21 14.92
CA LEU A 115 5.98 4.08 14.16
C LEU A 115 5.70 3.36 12.84
N LEU A 116 6.17 3.93 11.74
CA LEU A 116 6.15 3.29 10.42
C LEU A 116 7.59 2.92 10.05
N PRO A 117 7.98 1.63 10.12
CA PRO A 117 9.36 1.21 9.82
C PRO A 117 9.86 1.69 8.45
N SER A 118 8.99 1.80 7.45
CA SER A 118 9.34 2.37 6.13
C SER A 118 9.93 3.79 6.18
N LEU A 119 9.58 4.60 7.18
CA LEU A 119 10.04 5.99 7.33
C LEU A 119 11.36 6.09 8.09
N VAL A 120 11.83 4.98 8.66
CA VAL A 120 13.04 4.93 9.48
C VAL A 120 14.30 4.93 8.61
N LEU A 121 14.22 4.34 7.42
CA LEU A 121 15.36 4.26 6.53
C LEU A 121 15.66 5.62 5.89
N ARG A 122 16.91 6.09 6.03
CA ARG A 122 17.42 7.32 5.42
C ARG A 122 18.53 6.97 4.44
N ASN A 123 18.50 7.56 3.25
CA ASN A 123 19.67 7.59 2.39
C ASN A 123 20.66 8.66 2.89
N ASP A 124 21.83 8.25 3.35
CA ASP A 124 22.91 9.15 3.80
C ASP A 124 24.08 9.21 2.81
N GLY A 125 23.92 8.61 1.62
CA GLY A 125 24.95 8.56 0.58
C GLY A 125 26.02 7.49 0.78
N SER A 126 25.94 6.65 1.82
CA SER A 126 27.00 5.69 2.20
C SER A 126 26.85 4.27 1.62
N GLY A 127 26.05 4.08 0.57
CA GLY A 127 25.90 2.77 -0.10
C GLY A 127 24.53 2.10 0.05
N GLY A 128 23.50 2.86 0.44
CA GLY A 128 22.11 2.41 0.54
C GLY A 128 21.36 3.14 1.66
N PRO A 129 20.03 3.01 1.75
CA PRO A 129 19.29 3.48 2.92
C PRO A 129 19.74 2.76 4.19
N ARG A 130 19.95 3.52 5.27
CA ARG A 130 20.34 3.02 6.59
C ARG A 130 19.30 3.39 7.64
N SER A 131 19.16 2.58 8.66
CA SER A 131 18.33 2.92 9.83
C SER A 131 18.87 4.17 10.51
N ARG A 132 17.93 5.00 11.01
CA ARG A 132 18.24 6.17 11.85
C ARG A 132 18.63 5.80 13.27
N PHE A 133 18.49 4.52 13.64
CA PHE A 133 18.67 4.04 15.00
C PHE A 133 19.92 3.18 15.12
N SER A 134 20.52 3.26 16.31
CA SER A 134 21.65 2.43 16.68
C SER A 134 21.45 1.83 18.07
N ASP A 135 22.06 0.68 18.33
CA ASP A 135 22.16 0.14 19.68
C ASP A 135 23.19 0.91 20.54
N ALA A 136 23.36 0.51 21.80
CA ALA A 136 24.34 1.09 22.73
C ALA A 136 25.79 1.05 22.21
N ALA A 137 26.13 0.10 21.34
CA ALA A 137 27.44 -0.06 20.74
C ALA A 137 27.60 0.74 19.43
N GLY A 138 26.59 1.52 19.02
CA GLY A 138 26.58 2.28 17.77
C GLY A 138 26.31 1.43 16.53
N ARG A 139 25.94 0.16 16.69
CA ARG A 139 25.59 -0.72 15.56
C ARG A 139 24.20 -0.36 15.06
N GLU A 140 24.05 -0.31 13.74
CA GLU A 140 22.77 0.00 13.09
C GLU A 140 21.69 -1.03 13.47
N ILE A 141 20.51 -0.56 13.86
CA ILE A 141 19.39 -1.40 14.27
C ILE A 141 18.08 -0.90 13.69
N MET A 142 17.18 -1.79 13.29
CA MET A 142 15.86 -1.45 12.78
C MET A 142 14.81 -1.68 13.87
N PRO A 143 14.05 -0.66 14.31
CA PRO A 143 12.90 -0.89 15.17
C PRO A 143 11.81 -1.62 14.38
N LEU A 144 11.61 -2.90 14.73
CA LEU A 144 10.65 -3.79 14.07
C LEU A 144 9.22 -3.62 14.61
N ALA A 145 9.04 -2.83 15.68
CA ALA A 145 7.78 -2.57 16.38
C ALA A 145 7.75 -1.13 16.90
N GLY A 146 6.59 -0.67 17.34
CA GLY A 146 6.42 0.63 17.99
C GLY A 146 6.94 0.66 19.44
N LEU A 147 6.63 1.75 20.16
CA LEU A 147 6.91 1.83 21.59
C LEU A 147 6.01 0.86 22.38
N PRO A 148 6.52 0.18 23.42
CA PRO A 148 5.73 -0.73 24.23
C PRO A 148 4.82 -0.02 25.23
N GLU A 149 3.67 -0.63 25.51
CA GLU A 149 2.71 -0.23 26.55
C GLU A 149 2.25 1.24 26.51
N VAL A 150 2.13 1.83 25.33
CA VAL A 150 1.62 3.21 25.13
C VAL A 150 0.35 3.22 24.31
N GLU A 151 -0.49 4.25 24.49
CA GLU A 151 -1.55 4.51 23.53
C GLU A 151 -0.94 5.00 22.22
N THR A 152 -1.26 4.32 21.13
CA THR A 152 -0.69 4.56 19.81
C THR A 152 -1.78 5.09 18.90
N VAL A 153 -1.58 6.30 18.38
CA VAL A 153 -2.48 6.93 17.40
C VAL A 153 -1.97 6.62 16.01
N PHE A 154 -2.68 5.75 15.29
CA PHE A 154 -2.17 5.20 14.04
C PHE A 154 -2.71 5.93 12.81
N CYS A 155 -3.92 5.62 12.37
CA CYS A 155 -4.44 6.08 11.07
C CYS A 155 -5.91 6.49 11.13
N ARG A 156 -6.33 7.27 10.13
CA ARG A 156 -7.69 7.82 9.97
C ARG A 156 -8.07 7.83 8.48
N GLU A 157 -8.39 6.66 7.95
CA GLU A 157 -9.00 6.49 6.62
C GLU A 157 -10.51 6.23 6.73
N GLY A 158 -10.96 5.79 7.91
CA GLY A 158 -12.37 5.69 8.28
C GLY A 158 -12.89 6.95 8.96
N ARG A 159 -13.95 6.80 9.76
CA ARG A 159 -14.58 7.91 10.50
C ARG A 159 -13.69 8.42 11.63
N ASP A 160 -13.21 7.50 12.46
CA ASP A 160 -12.43 7.81 13.67
C ASP A 160 -10.97 7.44 13.51
N TRP A 161 -10.11 8.02 14.35
CA TRP A 161 -8.74 7.56 14.51
C TRP A 161 -8.70 6.16 15.10
N LEU A 162 -7.89 5.28 14.50
CA LEU A 162 -7.47 4.05 15.15
C LEU A 162 -6.48 4.39 16.26
N VAL A 163 -6.93 4.23 17.50
CA VAL A 163 -6.13 4.31 18.71
C VAL A 163 -6.13 2.94 19.39
N TYR A 164 -4.94 2.45 19.71
CA TYR A 164 -4.78 1.17 20.42
C TYR A 164 -3.64 1.27 21.44
N ARG A 165 -3.74 0.50 22.51
CA ARG A 165 -2.63 0.31 23.42
C ARG A 165 -1.69 -0.75 22.87
N SER A 166 -0.43 -0.39 22.63
CA SER A 166 0.58 -1.36 22.21
C SER A 166 0.89 -2.37 23.31
N ASP A 167 1.26 -3.57 22.88
CA ASP A 167 1.65 -4.66 23.77
C ASP A 167 3.05 -4.45 24.36
N GLU A 168 3.53 -5.45 25.10
CA GLU A 168 4.85 -5.46 25.74
C GLU A 168 6.00 -5.30 24.75
N ARG A 169 5.78 -5.62 23.47
CA ARG A 169 6.79 -5.53 22.42
C ARG A 169 6.56 -4.38 21.44
N GLY A 170 5.47 -3.63 21.56
CA GLY A 170 5.16 -2.48 20.70
C GLY A 170 4.21 -2.77 19.54
N PHE A 171 3.59 -3.95 19.49
CA PHE A 171 2.62 -4.33 18.47
C PHE A 171 1.18 -4.11 18.91
N ASN A 172 0.24 -4.14 17.97
CA ASN A 172 -1.19 -4.07 18.24
C ASN A 172 -1.75 -5.44 18.70
N ASN A 173 -1.47 -5.82 19.95
CA ASN A 173 -1.98 -7.04 20.56
C ASN A 173 -2.56 -6.79 21.96
N PRO A 174 -3.49 -7.64 22.41
CA PRO A 174 -3.82 -7.73 23.83
C PRO A 174 -2.60 -8.11 24.68
N ARG A 175 -2.49 -7.49 25.85
CA ARG A 175 -1.45 -7.78 26.85
C ARG A 175 -1.44 -9.26 27.27
N GLY A 176 -0.25 -9.79 27.53
CA GLY A 176 -0.02 -11.14 28.08
C GLY A 176 -0.03 -12.27 27.04
N LEU A 177 -0.13 -11.96 25.74
CA LEU A 177 -0.02 -13.00 24.70
C LEU A 177 1.39 -13.59 24.62
N TRP A 178 2.43 -12.80 24.89
CA TRP A 178 3.82 -13.25 24.86
C TRP A 178 4.16 -14.29 25.93
N GLU A 179 3.38 -14.35 27.02
CA GLU A 179 3.56 -15.29 28.14
C GLU A 179 2.78 -16.59 27.96
N ARG A 180 1.99 -16.69 26.88
CA ARG A 180 1.20 -17.90 26.62
C ARG A 180 2.13 -19.08 26.39
N PRO A 181 1.87 -20.26 27.02
CA PRO A 181 2.71 -21.43 26.83
C PRO A 181 2.66 -21.96 25.39
N ARG A 182 1.55 -21.69 24.68
CA ARG A 182 1.35 -22.03 23.28
C ARG A 182 0.34 -21.07 22.66
N LEU A 183 0.68 -20.53 21.49
CA LEU A 183 -0.17 -19.69 20.65
C LEU A 183 -0.85 -20.54 19.58
N ALA A 184 -2.07 -20.19 19.19
CA ALA A 184 -2.72 -20.83 18.04
C ALA A 184 -2.07 -20.37 16.73
N ALA A 185 -1.74 -19.08 16.61
CA ALA A 185 -0.99 -18.58 15.47
C ALA A 185 -0.14 -17.35 15.79
N VAL A 186 0.90 -17.18 14.99
CA VAL A 186 1.61 -15.91 14.80
C VAL A 186 1.31 -15.41 13.39
N VAL A 187 0.89 -14.16 13.24
CA VAL A 187 0.56 -13.52 11.96
C VAL A 187 1.56 -12.41 11.71
N VAL A 188 2.25 -12.42 10.57
CA VAL A 188 3.18 -11.37 10.15
C VAL A 188 2.70 -10.72 8.87
N GLY A 189 2.96 -9.43 8.71
CA GLY A 189 2.60 -8.67 7.52
C GLY A 189 2.80 -7.17 7.74
N ASP A 190 2.03 -6.39 6.98
CA ASP A 190 2.15 -4.95 6.91
C ASP A 190 0.98 -4.24 7.65
N SER A 191 0.47 -3.18 7.04
CA SER A 191 -0.72 -2.43 7.42
C SER A 191 -1.96 -3.27 7.72
N PHE A 192 -2.22 -4.36 6.98
CA PHE A 192 -3.41 -5.18 7.23
C PHE A 192 -3.29 -5.94 8.56
N VAL A 193 -2.12 -6.48 8.86
CA VAL A 193 -1.85 -7.18 10.13
C VAL A 193 -1.78 -6.20 11.30
N HIS A 194 -1.28 -4.99 11.06
CA HIS A 194 -1.29 -3.90 12.04
C HIS A 194 -2.73 -3.46 12.42
N GLY A 195 -3.71 -3.70 11.53
CA GLY A 195 -5.12 -3.38 11.73
C GLY A 195 -5.55 -2.05 11.11
N ALA A 196 -4.84 -1.58 10.08
CA ALA A 196 -5.01 -0.25 9.49
C ALA A 196 -6.48 0.12 9.24
N CYS A 197 -6.90 1.13 10.00
CA CYS A 197 -8.10 1.94 9.78
C CYS A 197 -9.41 1.17 9.86
N VAL A 198 -9.37 0.06 10.60
CA VAL A 198 -10.52 -0.69 11.06
C VAL A 198 -10.69 -0.43 12.56
N PRO A 199 -11.91 -0.24 13.09
CA PRO A 199 -12.11 -0.05 14.51
C PRO A 199 -11.44 -1.15 15.34
N SER A 200 -10.84 -0.79 16.48
CA SER A 200 -10.15 -1.72 17.36
C SER A 200 -11.04 -2.93 17.69
N GLY A 201 -10.49 -4.15 17.55
CA GLY A 201 -11.25 -5.38 17.75
C GLY A 201 -12.06 -5.83 16.53
N ARG A 202 -12.03 -5.13 15.40
CA ARG A 202 -12.77 -5.50 14.18
C ARG A 202 -11.86 -5.91 13.01
N SER A 203 -10.54 -5.82 13.17
CA SER A 203 -9.55 -6.30 12.18
C SER A 203 -9.69 -7.80 11.95
N PHE A 204 -9.17 -8.31 10.83
CA PHE A 204 -9.21 -9.74 10.57
C PHE A 204 -8.40 -10.54 11.61
N VAL A 205 -7.31 -9.97 12.14
CA VAL A 205 -6.50 -10.63 13.18
C VAL A 205 -7.27 -10.70 14.50
N ASP A 206 -7.98 -9.64 14.88
CA ASP A 206 -8.85 -9.66 16.06
C ASP A 206 -9.97 -10.70 15.94
N ARG A 207 -10.54 -10.85 14.74
CA ARG A 207 -11.55 -11.86 14.44
C ARG A 207 -10.99 -13.27 14.55
N LEU A 208 -9.81 -13.52 13.96
CA LEU A 208 -9.09 -14.78 14.10
C LEU A 208 -8.82 -15.11 15.57
N ARG A 209 -8.39 -14.11 16.36
CA ARG A 209 -8.14 -14.27 17.79
C ARG A 209 -9.38 -14.69 18.58
N ARG A 210 -10.57 -14.21 18.23
CA ARG A 210 -11.84 -14.66 18.86
C ARG A 210 -12.18 -16.11 18.55
N GLY A 211 -11.74 -16.62 17.40
CA GLY A 211 -12.01 -17.97 16.95
C GLY A 211 -10.99 -19.02 17.41
N ALA A 212 -9.94 -18.64 18.15
CA ALA A 212 -8.82 -19.51 18.50
C ALA A 212 -8.43 -19.40 19.99
N GLU A 213 -8.61 -20.49 20.74
CA GLU A 213 -8.41 -20.53 22.21
C GLU A 213 -6.95 -20.25 22.64
N GLY A 214 -5.96 -20.58 21.80
CA GLY A 214 -4.54 -20.31 22.05
C GLY A 214 -4.13 -18.85 21.87
N GLY A 215 -5.02 -17.99 21.34
CA GLY A 215 -4.69 -16.63 20.97
C GLY A 215 -3.89 -16.52 19.67
N VAL A 216 -3.86 -15.31 19.12
CA VAL A 216 -3.22 -14.98 17.86
C VAL A 216 -2.35 -13.76 18.06
N LEU A 217 -1.06 -13.91 17.82
CA LEU A 217 -0.08 -12.83 17.96
C LEU A 217 0.12 -12.14 16.61
N ALA A 218 -0.12 -10.83 16.54
CA ALA A 218 0.08 -10.00 15.37
C ALA A 218 1.45 -9.33 15.40
N LEU A 219 2.30 -9.61 14.42
CA LEU A 219 3.62 -9.03 14.23
C LEU A 219 3.65 -8.14 12.98
N GLY A 220 2.62 -7.32 12.83
CA GLY A 220 2.44 -6.43 11.69
C GLY A 220 2.66 -4.97 12.06
N MET A 221 3.41 -4.26 11.22
CA MET A 221 3.56 -2.81 11.27
C MET A 221 3.33 -2.23 9.88
N ALA A 222 2.61 -1.12 9.82
CA ALA A 222 2.32 -0.49 8.53
C ALA A 222 3.59 0.04 7.86
N GLY A 223 3.67 -0.16 6.55
CA GLY A 223 4.86 0.16 5.76
C GLY A 223 5.96 -0.90 5.81
N ASN A 224 5.80 -1.99 6.57
CA ASN A 224 6.67 -3.14 6.42
C ASN A 224 6.55 -3.68 4.99
N GLY A 225 7.68 -4.11 4.43
CA GLY A 225 7.71 -5.00 3.30
C GLY A 225 8.31 -6.35 3.66
N PRO A 226 8.50 -7.21 2.66
CA PRO A 226 8.84 -8.61 2.88
C PRO A 226 10.14 -8.85 3.66
N LEU A 227 11.17 -8.02 3.50
CA LEU A 227 12.43 -8.18 4.23
C LEU A 227 12.31 -7.74 5.68
N THR A 228 11.53 -6.68 5.96
CA THR A 228 11.26 -6.25 7.35
C THR A 228 10.35 -7.26 8.06
N GLU A 229 9.40 -7.86 7.36
CA GLU A 229 8.57 -8.96 7.87
C GLU A 229 9.41 -10.19 8.22
N LEU A 230 10.37 -10.57 7.35
CA LEU A 230 11.31 -11.66 7.64
C LEU A 230 12.19 -11.33 8.84
N ALA A 231 12.71 -10.11 8.91
CA ALA A 231 13.48 -9.63 10.05
C ALA A 231 12.67 -9.74 11.36
N THR A 232 11.39 -9.35 11.31
CA THR A 232 10.45 -9.44 12.43
C THR A 232 10.25 -10.87 12.90
N LEU A 233 10.05 -11.81 11.97
CA LEU A 233 9.95 -13.23 12.33
C LEU A 233 11.25 -13.76 12.93
N ARG A 234 12.42 -13.45 12.36
CA ARG A 234 13.71 -13.91 12.90
C ARG A 234 13.96 -13.43 14.32
N GLU A 235 13.55 -12.20 14.61
CA GLU A 235 13.73 -11.60 15.92
C GLU A 235 12.78 -12.23 16.95
N TYR A 236 11.50 -12.35 16.62
CA TYR A 236 10.46 -12.63 17.61
C TYR A 236 9.88 -14.05 17.61
N LEU A 237 9.97 -14.80 16.51
CA LEU A 237 9.41 -16.15 16.43
C LEU A 237 10.20 -17.18 17.26
N PRO A 238 11.55 -17.19 17.25
CA PRO A 238 12.27 -18.25 17.92
C PRO A 238 12.01 -18.31 19.42
N GLY A 239 11.71 -19.50 19.92
CA GLY A 239 11.32 -19.71 21.32
C GLY A 239 9.84 -19.53 21.59
N LEU A 240 9.05 -18.96 20.67
CA LEU A 240 7.60 -19.01 20.75
C LEU A 240 7.09 -20.38 20.32
N LYS A 241 6.20 -20.97 21.12
CA LYS A 241 5.47 -22.17 20.72
C LYS A 241 4.17 -21.76 20.03
N THR A 242 4.05 -22.04 18.74
CA THR A 242 2.86 -21.73 17.94
C THR A 242 2.51 -22.88 17.00
N ASP A 243 1.22 -23.10 16.75
CA ASP A 243 0.77 -24.12 15.79
C ASP A 243 0.91 -23.66 14.35
N HIS A 244 0.64 -22.37 14.11
CA HIS A 244 0.66 -21.77 12.79
C HIS A 244 1.51 -20.49 12.74
N VAL A 245 2.17 -20.29 11.61
CA VAL A 245 2.73 -18.99 11.19
C VAL A 245 2.04 -18.58 9.89
N ILE A 246 1.40 -17.42 9.90
CA ILE A 246 0.60 -16.91 8.80
C ILE A 246 1.29 -15.66 8.27
N TRP A 247 1.87 -15.76 7.09
CA TRP A 247 2.41 -14.62 6.36
C TRP A 247 1.32 -13.97 5.52
N VAL A 248 1.12 -12.67 5.65
CA VAL A 248 0.09 -11.93 4.93
C VAL A 248 0.75 -11.03 3.89
N TYR A 249 0.60 -11.41 2.62
CA TYR A 249 1.08 -10.68 1.46
C TYR A 249 -0.02 -9.79 0.90
N PHE A 250 0.24 -8.49 0.71
CA PHE A 250 -0.64 -7.60 -0.03
C PHE A 250 -0.12 -7.30 -1.43
N GLU A 251 -0.99 -7.51 -2.42
CA GLU A 251 -0.64 -7.28 -3.81
C GLU A 251 -0.34 -5.80 -4.14
N GLY A 252 -0.92 -4.87 -3.38
CA GLY A 252 -0.90 -3.44 -3.72
C GLY A 252 0.47 -2.77 -3.60
N ASN A 253 1.36 -3.28 -2.76
CA ASN A 253 2.60 -2.62 -2.35
C ASN A 253 3.79 -3.58 -2.16
N ASP A 254 3.62 -4.75 -1.55
CA ASP A 254 4.74 -5.61 -1.12
C ASP A 254 5.72 -5.94 -2.25
N LEU A 255 5.20 -6.46 -3.37
CA LEU A 255 6.01 -6.80 -4.54
C LEU A 255 6.36 -5.59 -5.42
N LEU A 256 5.49 -4.59 -5.45
CA LEU A 256 5.56 -3.49 -6.42
C LEU A 256 6.50 -2.38 -5.96
N GLN A 257 6.60 -2.16 -4.65
CA GLN A 257 7.26 -1.00 -4.07
C GLN A 257 8.16 -1.40 -2.90
N ASP A 258 7.60 -2.13 -1.92
CA ASP A 258 8.27 -2.29 -0.63
C ASP A 258 9.51 -3.17 -0.73
N ILE A 259 9.43 -4.32 -1.41
CA ILE A 259 10.60 -5.20 -1.56
C ILE A 259 11.76 -4.54 -2.30
N GLY A 260 11.47 -3.67 -3.27
CA GLY A 260 12.51 -2.93 -4.00
C GLY A 260 13.17 -1.86 -3.12
N ARG A 261 12.38 -1.15 -2.30
CA ARG A 261 12.87 -0.17 -1.33
C ARG A 261 13.74 -0.84 -0.26
N GLU A 262 13.26 -1.96 0.28
CA GLU A 262 13.96 -2.68 1.35
C GLU A 262 15.23 -3.39 0.87
N ALA A 263 15.21 -3.94 -0.36
CA ALA A 263 16.39 -4.56 -0.95
C ALA A 263 17.54 -3.57 -1.17
N ALA A 264 17.27 -2.26 -1.16
CA ALA A 264 18.33 -1.25 -1.19
C ALA A 264 19.04 -1.09 0.17
N ALA A 265 18.43 -1.54 1.27
CA ALA A 265 18.96 -1.39 2.63
C ALA A 265 19.79 -2.62 3.05
N PRO A 266 21.12 -2.49 3.25
CA PRO A 266 21.98 -3.63 3.59
C PRO A 266 21.56 -4.38 4.86
N LEU A 267 21.09 -3.65 5.88
CA LEU A 267 20.59 -4.25 7.13
C LEU A 267 19.42 -5.20 6.87
N LEU A 268 18.45 -4.81 6.05
CA LEU A 268 17.28 -5.65 5.75
C LEU A 268 17.62 -6.82 4.83
N LEU A 269 18.49 -6.62 3.84
CA LEU A 269 19.00 -7.73 3.02
C LEU A 269 19.72 -8.79 3.86
N SER A 270 20.44 -8.36 4.92
CA SER A 270 21.15 -9.31 5.79
C SER A 270 20.20 -10.24 6.57
N ALA A 271 18.91 -9.89 6.69
CA ALA A 271 17.89 -10.78 7.26
C ALA A 271 17.64 -12.05 6.42
N LEU A 272 18.13 -12.15 5.19
CA LEU A 272 18.11 -13.40 4.43
C LEU A 272 19.10 -14.44 4.99
N GLN A 273 20.14 -14.00 5.68
CA GLN A 273 21.18 -14.90 6.20
C GLN A 273 20.62 -15.80 7.33
N PRO A 274 20.96 -17.11 7.34
CA PRO A 274 20.58 -17.99 8.43
C PRO A 274 21.11 -17.48 9.77
N GLY A 275 20.26 -17.51 10.80
CA GLY A 275 20.64 -17.11 12.16
C GLY A 275 20.77 -15.60 12.37
N TRP A 276 20.49 -14.77 11.36
CA TRP A 276 20.49 -13.32 11.52
C TRP A 276 19.52 -12.88 12.63
N ARG A 277 19.98 -11.94 13.47
CA ARG A 277 19.22 -11.22 14.50
C ARG A 277 19.85 -9.86 14.77
N GLN A 278 19.07 -8.96 15.36
CA GLN A 278 19.54 -7.65 15.81
C GLN A 278 19.57 -7.51 17.34
N ASP A 279 19.02 -8.49 18.06
CA ASP A 279 18.89 -8.50 19.51
C ASP A 279 18.14 -7.25 20.02
N VAL A 280 17.01 -6.95 19.38
CA VAL A 280 16.18 -5.76 19.60
C VAL A 280 15.77 -5.64 21.06
N GLU A 281 15.49 -6.76 21.73
CA GLU A 281 15.10 -6.77 23.13
C GLU A 281 16.22 -6.29 24.05
N ALA A 282 17.48 -6.65 23.77
CA ALA A 282 18.63 -6.20 24.54
C ALA A 282 18.91 -4.71 24.31
N ALA A 283 18.67 -4.21 23.09
CA ALA A 283 18.82 -2.80 22.72
C ALA A 283 17.62 -1.93 23.11
N ARG A 284 16.52 -2.52 23.60
CA ARG A 284 15.22 -1.86 23.82
C ARG A 284 15.30 -0.60 24.69
N PRO A 285 16.02 -0.54 25.83
CA PRO A 285 16.08 0.66 26.66
C PRO A 285 16.58 1.89 25.89
N ASP A 286 17.61 1.74 25.06
CA ASP A 286 18.17 2.82 24.26
C ASP A 286 17.34 3.07 22.99
N LEU A 287 16.81 2.02 22.38
CA LEU A 287 15.99 2.10 21.19
C LEU A 287 14.68 2.84 21.46
N ASP A 288 13.99 2.54 22.58
CA ASP A 288 12.73 3.17 22.94
C ASP A 288 12.88 4.69 23.18
N LEU A 289 14.02 5.12 23.76
CA LEU A 289 14.33 6.55 23.91
C LEU A 289 14.51 7.23 22.56
N GLN A 290 15.26 6.61 21.65
CA GLN A 290 15.48 7.15 20.31
C GLN A 290 14.18 7.18 19.49
N VAL A 291 13.39 6.11 19.54
CA VAL A 291 12.10 6.01 18.85
C VAL A 291 11.13 7.06 19.40
N ALA A 292 11.04 7.22 20.72
CA ALA A 292 10.22 8.27 21.32
C ALA A 292 10.64 9.66 20.82
N ALA A 293 11.94 9.98 20.84
CA ALA A 293 12.44 11.26 20.34
C ALA A 293 12.15 11.47 18.84
N PHE A 294 12.28 10.44 18.02
CA PHE A 294 11.94 10.48 16.61
C PHE A 294 10.45 10.77 16.38
N LEU A 295 9.57 10.10 17.14
CA LEU A 295 8.13 10.31 17.04
C LEU A 295 7.71 11.70 17.54
N GLU A 296 8.35 12.23 18.60
CA GLU A 296 8.12 13.62 19.05
C GLU A 296 8.52 14.63 17.98
N ALA A 297 9.68 14.45 17.35
CA ALA A 297 10.13 15.32 16.27
C ALA A 297 9.12 15.31 15.11
N GLY A 298 8.61 14.13 14.73
CA GLY A 298 7.60 13.99 13.67
C GLY A 298 6.23 14.61 14.01
N LEU A 299 5.90 14.81 15.29
CA LEU A 299 4.70 15.56 15.71
C LEU A 299 4.91 17.08 15.64
N ALA A 300 6.16 17.55 15.79
CA ALA A 300 6.50 18.96 15.70
C ALA A 300 6.47 19.48 14.25
N ASP A 301 6.74 18.60 13.29
CA ASP A 301 6.63 18.87 11.86
C ASP A 301 5.17 19.00 11.40
N ASP A 302 4.92 19.82 10.37
CA ASP A 302 3.57 20.13 9.86
C ASP A 302 2.81 18.84 9.49
N PRO A 303 1.60 18.59 10.05
CA PRO A 303 0.79 17.40 9.77
C PRO A 303 0.57 17.12 8.28
N ALA A 304 0.55 18.15 7.43
CA ALA A 304 0.38 18.00 5.99
C ALA A 304 1.64 17.48 5.28
N ALA A 305 2.84 17.66 5.87
CA ALA A 305 4.13 17.33 5.26
C ALA A 305 4.51 15.85 5.44
N VAL A 306 4.13 15.20 6.55
CA VAL A 306 4.52 13.82 6.84
C VAL A 306 3.65 12.81 6.07
N GLU A 307 2.35 13.08 5.89
CA GLU A 307 1.48 12.27 5.01
C GLU A 307 1.83 12.41 3.52
N THR A 308 2.46 13.52 3.12
CA THR A 308 2.85 13.77 1.73
C THR A 308 4.29 13.36 1.40
N GLN A 309 5.12 12.94 2.36
CA GLN A 309 6.50 12.51 2.10
C GLN A 309 6.63 11.22 1.25
N VAL A 310 5.51 10.54 0.96
CA VAL A 310 5.44 9.43 -0.02
C VAL A 310 5.20 9.92 -1.45
N HIS A 311 4.96 11.22 -1.67
CA HIS A 311 4.66 11.77 -2.97
C HIS A 311 5.66 12.87 -3.36
N GLU A 312 6.40 12.59 -4.44
CA GLU A 312 7.22 13.58 -5.17
C GLU A 312 6.51 14.94 -5.25
N THR A 313 7.28 16.04 -5.19
CA THR A 313 6.75 17.41 -5.18
C THR A 313 5.65 17.61 -6.25
N PRO A 314 4.47 18.20 -5.91
CA PRO A 314 3.26 18.12 -6.74
C PRO A 314 3.38 18.64 -8.18
N ALA A 315 4.29 19.59 -8.42
CA ALA A 315 4.47 20.25 -9.71
C ALA A 315 5.35 19.43 -10.68
N GLU A 316 6.51 18.93 -10.22
CA GLU A 316 7.44 18.15 -11.04
C GLU A 316 6.94 16.73 -11.28
N ALA A 317 6.36 16.10 -10.26
CA ALA A 317 5.68 14.81 -10.36
C ALA A 317 4.49 14.90 -11.34
N GLY A 318 3.82 16.04 -11.34
CA GLY A 318 2.69 16.33 -12.22
C GLY A 318 3.07 16.33 -13.69
N LEU A 319 4.12 17.07 -14.08
CA LEU A 319 4.53 17.14 -15.47
C LEU A 319 5.13 15.81 -15.97
N LYS A 320 5.98 15.15 -15.16
CA LYS A 320 6.52 13.82 -15.48
C LYS A 320 5.41 12.78 -15.63
N SER A 321 4.38 12.81 -14.79
CA SER A 321 3.27 11.86 -14.87
C SER A 321 2.52 11.96 -16.20
N VAL A 322 2.28 13.18 -16.68
CA VAL A 322 1.59 13.45 -17.95
C VAL A 322 2.49 13.10 -19.14
N LEU A 323 3.76 13.51 -19.11
CA LEU A 323 4.72 13.20 -20.18
C LEU A 323 4.98 11.70 -20.34
N LEU A 324 4.98 10.95 -19.22
CA LEU A 324 5.15 9.50 -19.21
C LEU A 324 3.84 8.74 -19.38
N LEU A 325 2.70 9.45 -19.53
CA LEU A 325 1.36 8.88 -19.65
C LEU A 325 1.04 7.89 -18.53
N ARG A 326 1.50 8.18 -17.30
CA ARG A 326 1.48 7.22 -16.18
C ARG A 326 0.07 6.69 -15.94
N ARG A 327 -0.96 7.55 -15.90
CA ARG A 327 -2.34 7.12 -15.59
C ARG A 327 -2.98 6.36 -16.73
N LEU A 328 -2.72 6.75 -17.97
CA LEU A 328 -3.20 6.05 -19.15
C LEU A 328 -2.53 4.66 -19.24
N ARG A 329 -1.22 4.58 -18.98
CA ARG A 329 -0.50 3.32 -18.89
C ARG A 329 -1.04 2.45 -17.76
N ASP A 330 -1.33 3.02 -16.59
CA ASP A 330 -1.99 2.32 -15.48
C ASP A 330 -3.34 1.74 -15.91
N ARG A 331 -4.19 2.55 -16.56
CA ARG A 331 -5.51 2.14 -17.05
C ARG A 331 -5.49 1.12 -18.17
N LEU A 332 -4.41 1.09 -18.96
CA LEU A 332 -4.19 0.12 -20.02
C LEU A 332 -3.36 -1.09 -19.56
N GLY A 333 -2.93 -1.14 -18.30
CA GLY A 333 -2.08 -2.21 -17.76
C GLY A 333 -0.65 -2.22 -18.32
N LEU A 334 -0.16 -1.09 -18.84
CA LEU A 334 1.18 -0.88 -19.42
C LEU A 334 2.21 -0.37 -18.39
N VAL A 335 1.88 -0.47 -17.10
CA VAL A 335 2.82 -0.23 -16.01
C VAL A 335 3.78 -1.41 -15.96
N PRO A 336 5.09 -1.17 -15.85
CA PRO A 336 6.01 -2.24 -15.50
C PRO A 336 5.53 -2.89 -14.20
N GLY A 337 5.15 -4.17 -14.28
CA GLY A 337 4.95 -4.99 -13.10
C GLY A 337 6.28 -5.19 -12.35
N PRO A 338 6.28 -5.92 -11.22
CA PRO A 338 7.51 -6.13 -10.48
C PRO A 338 8.53 -6.83 -11.38
N GLY A 339 9.80 -6.43 -11.22
CA GLY A 339 10.91 -7.04 -11.95
C GLY A 339 11.01 -8.52 -11.63
N ARG A 340 11.65 -9.30 -12.52
CA ARG A 340 11.92 -10.71 -12.27
C ARG A 340 12.64 -10.89 -10.93
N ASP A 341 13.60 -10.02 -10.65
CA ASP A 341 14.43 -10.05 -9.43
C ASP A 341 13.59 -9.83 -8.16
N SER A 342 12.58 -8.96 -8.20
CA SER A 342 11.67 -8.75 -7.06
C SER A 342 10.83 -10.00 -6.75
N VAL A 343 10.37 -10.71 -7.79
CA VAL A 343 9.61 -11.96 -7.59
C VAL A 343 10.52 -13.06 -7.05
N GLU A 344 11.72 -13.20 -7.59
CA GLU A 344 12.70 -14.20 -7.11
C GLU A 344 13.10 -13.92 -5.65
N LEU A 345 13.41 -12.67 -5.30
CA LEU A 345 13.72 -12.25 -3.94
C LEU A 345 12.56 -12.50 -2.98
N PHE A 346 11.32 -12.21 -3.40
CA PHE A 346 10.15 -12.51 -2.56
C PHE A 346 9.99 -14.01 -2.33
N VAL A 347 10.17 -14.84 -3.36
CA VAL A 347 10.11 -16.30 -3.22
C VAL A 347 11.19 -16.80 -2.25
N GLU A 348 12.40 -16.23 -2.31
CA GLU A 348 13.46 -16.52 -1.36
C GLU A 348 13.08 -16.13 0.08
N VAL A 349 12.54 -14.93 0.28
CA VAL A 349 12.03 -14.46 1.58
C VAL A 349 10.98 -15.43 2.14
N ILE A 350 10.01 -15.84 1.34
CA ILE A 350 8.96 -16.78 1.75
C ILE A 350 9.55 -18.16 2.10
N ASP A 351 10.53 -18.65 1.34
CA ASP A 351 11.19 -19.92 1.68
C ASP A 351 11.97 -19.84 3.00
N GLN A 352 12.66 -18.72 3.26
CA GLN A 352 13.36 -18.49 4.52
C GLN A 352 12.38 -18.42 5.70
N ALA A 353 11.28 -17.69 5.57
CA ALA A 353 10.25 -17.59 6.59
C ALA A 353 9.58 -18.95 6.87
N ARG A 354 9.28 -19.71 5.82
CA ARG A 354 8.72 -21.07 5.92
C ARG A 354 9.66 -21.99 6.68
N ARG A 355 10.94 -22.04 6.31
CA ARG A 355 11.95 -22.88 6.99
C ARG A 355 12.12 -22.50 8.45
N LEU A 356 12.10 -21.20 8.76
CA LEU A 356 12.17 -20.72 10.14
C LEU A 356 10.95 -21.19 10.96
N ALA A 357 9.74 -21.06 10.42
CA ALA A 357 8.52 -21.52 11.08
C ALA A 357 8.50 -23.04 11.29
N GLU A 358 8.87 -23.81 10.28
CA GLU A 358 8.94 -25.27 10.36
C GLU A 358 10.00 -25.74 11.36
N ALA A 359 11.13 -25.04 11.47
CA ALA A 359 12.17 -25.34 12.47
C ALA A 359 11.68 -25.12 13.91
N GLU A 360 10.75 -24.18 14.14
CA GLU A 360 10.07 -23.97 15.42
C GLU A 360 8.88 -24.94 15.64
N GLY A 361 8.61 -25.82 14.66
CA GLY A 361 7.55 -26.82 14.72
C GLY A 361 6.17 -26.31 14.32
N ALA A 362 6.09 -25.15 13.66
CA ALA A 362 4.83 -24.54 13.22
C ALA A 362 4.52 -24.82 11.75
N HIS A 363 3.23 -24.86 11.40
CA HIS A 363 2.77 -24.89 10.01
C HIS A 363 2.79 -23.49 9.39
N PHE A 364 3.46 -23.35 8.26
CA PHE A 364 3.55 -22.06 7.56
C PHE A 364 2.47 -21.91 6.48
N HIS A 365 1.80 -20.76 6.47
CA HIS A 365 0.76 -20.40 5.52
C HIS A 365 1.06 -19.03 4.89
N LEU A 366 1.01 -18.94 3.57
CA LEU A 366 1.04 -17.67 2.85
C LEU A 366 -0.38 -17.27 2.44
N VAL A 367 -0.85 -16.13 2.94
CA VAL A 367 -2.14 -15.52 2.64
C VAL A 367 -1.95 -14.41 1.62
N MET A 368 -2.66 -14.47 0.50
CA MET A 368 -2.54 -13.46 -0.58
C MET A 368 -3.78 -12.55 -0.62
N LEU A 369 -3.59 -11.30 -0.24
CA LEU A 369 -4.63 -10.27 -0.20
C LEU A 369 -4.74 -9.53 -1.55
N PRO A 370 -5.91 -9.53 -2.22
CA PRO A 370 -6.11 -8.85 -3.49
C PRO A 370 -6.17 -7.33 -3.33
N SER A 371 -5.55 -6.61 -4.26
CA SER A 371 -5.66 -5.14 -4.30
C SER A 371 -6.97 -4.67 -4.95
N PRO A 372 -7.49 -3.47 -4.63
CA PRO A 372 -8.66 -2.90 -5.30
C PRO A 372 -8.44 -2.72 -6.81
N ARG A 373 -7.17 -2.63 -7.26
CA ARG A 373 -6.81 -2.55 -8.69
C ARG A 373 -7.31 -3.75 -9.50
N ARG A 374 -7.48 -4.92 -8.88
CA ARG A 374 -8.07 -6.11 -9.54
C ARG A 374 -9.50 -5.88 -10.02
N TYR A 375 -10.23 -5.02 -9.32
CA TYR A 375 -11.65 -4.77 -9.54
C TYR A 375 -11.90 -3.42 -10.24
N ALA A 376 -10.87 -2.54 -10.29
CA ALA A 376 -10.90 -1.25 -10.96
C ALA A 376 -10.66 -1.33 -12.48
N GLY A 377 -11.62 -1.87 -13.23
CA GLY A 377 -11.64 -1.86 -14.70
C GLY A 377 -10.61 -2.79 -15.38
N LEU A 378 -10.60 -2.82 -16.71
CA LEU A 378 -9.93 -3.87 -17.50
C LEU A 378 -8.39 -3.88 -17.35
N GLY A 379 -7.72 -2.73 -17.45
CA GLY A 379 -6.25 -2.70 -17.40
C GLY A 379 -5.66 -2.94 -16.01
N GLY A 380 -6.32 -2.42 -14.96
CA GLY A 380 -5.94 -2.71 -13.57
C GLY A 380 -6.02 -4.20 -13.28
N ARG A 381 -7.12 -4.83 -13.71
CA ARG A 381 -7.32 -6.28 -13.63
C ARG A 381 -6.23 -7.08 -14.35
N LEU A 382 -5.91 -6.73 -15.61
CA LEU A 382 -4.90 -7.45 -16.38
C LEU A 382 -3.51 -7.37 -15.75
N SER A 383 -3.09 -6.17 -15.30
CA SER A 383 -1.79 -5.98 -14.67
C SER A 383 -1.65 -6.75 -13.35
N ALA A 384 -2.70 -6.70 -12.51
CA ALA A 384 -2.78 -7.44 -11.26
C ALA A 384 -2.82 -8.97 -11.47
N GLU A 385 -3.58 -9.45 -12.46
CA GLU A 385 -3.60 -10.87 -12.83
C GLU A 385 -2.23 -11.36 -13.32
N LEU A 386 -1.54 -10.60 -14.17
CA LEU A 386 -0.20 -10.95 -14.64
C LEU A 386 0.83 -11.01 -13.50
N THR A 387 0.76 -10.05 -12.57
CA THR A 387 1.64 -10.00 -11.40
C THR A 387 1.41 -11.22 -10.50
N ALA A 388 0.16 -11.53 -10.16
CA ALA A 388 -0.15 -12.72 -9.38
C ALA A 388 0.21 -14.02 -10.10
N GLN A 389 0.03 -14.13 -11.41
CA GLN A 389 0.46 -15.32 -12.16
C GLN A 389 1.98 -15.50 -12.11
N ARG A 390 2.76 -14.42 -12.22
CA ARG A 390 4.22 -14.47 -12.06
C ARG A 390 4.61 -14.92 -10.66
N LEU A 391 4.02 -14.32 -9.63
CA LEU A 391 4.29 -14.68 -8.25
C LEU A 391 3.91 -16.14 -7.98
N LYS A 392 2.70 -16.58 -8.35
CA LYS A 392 2.24 -17.97 -8.17
C LYS A 392 3.14 -18.99 -8.87
N ARG A 393 3.66 -18.68 -10.06
CA ARG A 393 4.66 -19.52 -10.74
C ARG A 393 5.99 -19.58 -9.98
N GLY A 394 6.41 -18.47 -9.39
CA GLY A 394 7.59 -18.44 -8.53
C GLY A 394 7.42 -19.32 -7.28
N LEU A 395 6.29 -19.14 -6.60
CA LEU A 395 5.91 -19.85 -5.38
C LEU A 395 5.65 -21.35 -5.60
N SER A 396 5.17 -21.76 -6.78
CA SER A 396 4.94 -23.19 -7.07
C SER A 396 6.22 -24.03 -7.08
N ARG A 397 7.40 -23.39 -7.06
CA ARG A 397 8.70 -24.08 -6.88
C ARG A 397 8.95 -24.49 -5.43
N LEU A 398 8.23 -23.91 -4.47
CA LEU A 398 8.32 -24.24 -3.05
C LEU A 398 7.34 -25.38 -2.72
N ALA A 399 7.83 -26.62 -2.81
CA ALA A 399 7.02 -27.81 -2.55
C ALA A 399 6.42 -27.78 -1.14
N GLY A 400 5.13 -28.10 -1.02
CA GLY A 400 4.42 -28.14 0.27
C GLY A 400 3.99 -26.78 0.82
N LEU A 401 4.27 -25.66 0.14
CA LEU A 401 3.83 -24.34 0.58
C LEU A 401 2.30 -24.26 0.60
N SER A 402 1.73 -23.95 1.77
CA SER A 402 0.29 -23.70 1.93
C SER A 402 -0.04 -22.27 1.50
N VAL A 403 -0.71 -22.10 0.36
CA VAL A 403 -1.14 -20.80 -0.15
C VAL A 403 -2.65 -20.64 0.00
N ILE A 404 -3.07 -19.52 0.59
CA ILE A 404 -4.47 -19.12 0.77
C ILE A 404 -4.71 -17.88 -0.09
N ASP A 405 -5.30 -18.07 -1.27
CA ASP A 405 -5.60 -16.99 -2.20
C ASP A 405 -7.01 -16.43 -1.98
N LEU A 406 -7.12 -15.14 -1.66
CA LEU A 406 -8.40 -14.49 -1.39
C LEU A 406 -9.11 -13.97 -2.66
N ASP A 407 -8.44 -13.86 -3.81
CA ASP A 407 -9.07 -13.32 -5.04
C ASP A 407 -10.37 -14.06 -5.42
N PRO A 408 -10.45 -15.42 -5.40
CA PRO A 408 -11.69 -16.12 -5.70
C PRO A 408 -12.85 -15.76 -4.76
N ALA A 409 -12.57 -15.61 -3.46
CA ALA A 409 -13.58 -15.26 -2.47
C ALA A 409 -14.08 -13.82 -2.64
N PHE A 410 -13.17 -12.88 -2.93
CA PHE A 410 -13.53 -11.49 -3.20
C PHE A 410 -14.38 -11.37 -4.47
N ARG A 411 -14.08 -12.13 -5.54
CA ARG A 411 -14.91 -12.16 -6.75
C ARG A 411 -16.30 -12.74 -6.51
N ALA A 412 -16.39 -13.76 -5.66
CA ALA A 412 -17.65 -14.43 -5.35
C ALA A 412 -18.61 -13.56 -4.52
N ASP A 413 -18.10 -12.54 -3.81
CA ASP A 413 -18.90 -11.59 -3.02
C ASP A 413 -19.92 -10.80 -3.85
N GLY A 414 -19.71 -10.68 -5.18
CA GLY A 414 -20.63 -10.03 -6.11
C GLY A 414 -20.59 -8.49 -6.09
N SER A 415 -20.02 -7.87 -5.05
CA SER A 415 -19.77 -6.43 -4.98
C SER A 415 -18.44 -6.10 -4.29
N PRO A 416 -17.29 -6.46 -4.90
CA PRO A 416 -15.97 -6.33 -4.27
C PRO A 416 -15.68 -4.93 -3.73
N ASP A 417 -16.18 -3.87 -4.38
CA ASP A 417 -15.95 -2.48 -3.99
C ASP A 417 -16.33 -2.19 -2.53
N ARG A 418 -17.34 -2.86 -1.96
CA ARG A 418 -17.75 -2.69 -0.55
C ARG A 418 -16.73 -3.22 0.46
N LEU A 419 -15.84 -4.10 0.00
CA LEU A 419 -14.80 -4.72 0.83
C LEU A 419 -13.58 -3.78 0.99
N PHE A 420 -13.54 -2.66 0.26
CA PHE A 420 -12.43 -1.70 0.27
C PHE A 420 -12.87 -0.32 0.77
N GLN A 421 -11.98 0.34 1.50
CA GLN A 421 -12.05 1.75 1.87
C GLN A 421 -10.76 2.42 1.39
N GLY A 422 -10.78 2.93 0.16
CA GLY A 422 -9.55 3.42 -0.48
C GLY A 422 -8.58 2.26 -0.78
N PHE A 423 -7.43 2.22 -0.10
CA PHE A 423 -6.39 1.21 -0.30
C PHE A 423 -6.54 -0.01 0.62
N HIS A 424 -7.17 0.17 1.78
CA HIS A 424 -7.36 -0.87 2.80
C HIS A 424 -8.77 -1.48 2.76
N TYR A 425 -8.99 -2.47 3.61
CA TYR A 425 -10.26 -3.19 3.67
C TYR A 425 -11.22 -2.58 4.68
N THR A 426 -12.51 -2.60 4.35
CA THR A 426 -13.57 -2.26 5.30
C THR A 426 -13.67 -3.32 6.40
N GLU A 427 -14.53 -3.09 7.39
CA GLU A 427 -14.87 -4.11 8.38
C GLU A 427 -15.36 -5.41 7.71
N ASP A 428 -16.18 -5.30 6.64
CA ASP A 428 -16.71 -6.46 5.93
C ASP A 428 -15.62 -7.20 5.15
N GLY A 429 -14.67 -6.47 4.54
CA GLY A 429 -13.49 -7.06 3.91
C GLY A 429 -12.63 -7.84 4.91
N ASN A 430 -12.36 -7.26 6.09
CA ASN A 430 -11.66 -7.93 7.18
C ASN A 430 -12.40 -9.16 7.70
N ALA A 431 -13.74 -9.09 7.78
CA ALA A 431 -14.55 -10.23 8.17
C ALA A 431 -14.43 -11.38 7.16
N LEU A 432 -14.47 -11.08 5.85
CA LEU A 432 -14.30 -12.08 4.80
C LEU A 432 -12.91 -12.74 4.88
N VAL A 433 -11.84 -11.95 5.03
CA VAL A 433 -10.47 -12.46 5.18
C VAL A 433 -10.37 -13.42 6.36
N ALA A 434 -10.85 -13.02 7.54
CA ALA A 434 -10.82 -13.86 8.73
C ALA A 434 -11.59 -15.18 8.54
N ARG A 435 -12.78 -15.14 7.92
CA ARG A 435 -13.59 -16.35 7.64
C ARG A 435 -12.85 -17.32 6.72
N ILE A 436 -12.22 -16.84 5.66
CA ILE A 436 -11.51 -17.71 4.71
C ILE A 436 -10.27 -18.33 5.35
N ILE A 437 -9.50 -17.56 6.11
CA ILE A 437 -8.34 -18.09 6.85
C ILE A 437 -8.79 -19.15 7.85
N ALA A 438 -9.78 -18.84 8.72
CA ALA A 438 -10.28 -19.79 9.72
C ALA A 438 -10.79 -21.10 9.08
N ARG A 439 -11.58 -21.02 7.99
CA ARG A 439 -12.04 -22.20 7.24
C ARG A 439 -10.90 -23.04 6.70
N ARG A 440 -9.80 -22.40 6.28
CA ARG A 440 -8.65 -23.10 5.71
C ARG A 440 -7.77 -23.79 6.76
N LEU A 441 -7.70 -23.22 7.96
CA LEU A 441 -6.99 -23.80 9.11
C LEU A 441 -7.78 -24.94 9.77
N GLY A 442 -9.12 -24.92 9.70
CA GLY A 442 -9.98 -25.98 10.23
C GLY A 442 -10.10 -25.95 11.76
N ASP A 443 -10.68 -26.98 12.37
CA ASP A 443 -10.82 -27.03 13.84
C ASP A 443 -9.45 -26.87 14.55
N PRO A 444 -9.36 -26.10 15.65
CA PRO A 444 -10.44 -25.49 16.43
C PRO A 444 -10.90 -24.10 15.96
N TRP A 445 -10.46 -23.63 14.79
CA TRP A 445 -10.72 -22.28 14.30
C TRP A 445 -12.19 -22.11 13.90
N ARG A 446 -12.96 -21.41 14.74
CA ARG A 446 -14.37 -21.13 14.44
C ARG A 446 -14.48 -19.97 13.45
N ALA A 447 -14.95 -20.26 12.24
CA ALA A 447 -15.33 -19.21 11.29
C ALA A 447 -16.60 -18.49 11.78
N GLU A 448 -16.61 -17.16 11.70
CA GLU A 448 -17.85 -16.39 11.88
C GLU A 448 -18.87 -16.81 10.80
N PRO A 449 -20.18 -16.88 11.09
CA PRO A 449 -21.20 -17.25 10.10
C PRO A 449 -21.29 -16.22 8.96
N ASP A 450 -21.71 -16.67 7.77
CA ASP A 450 -22.01 -15.78 6.64
C ASP A 450 -23.23 -14.89 7.01
N ARG A 451 -23.13 -13.59 6.74
CA ARG A 451 -24.19 -12.59 7.02
C ARG A 451 -25.28 -12.61 5.98
#